data_AF-A0A534V9B8-F1
#
_entry.id   AF-A0A534V9B8-F1
#
_cell.length_a   1.000
_cell.length_b   1.000
_cell.length_c   1.000
_cell.angle_alpha   90.00
_cell.angle_beta   90.00
_cell.angle_gamma   90.00
#
_symmetry.space_group_name_H-M   'P 1'
#
loop_
_entity.id
_entity.type
_entity.pdbx_description
1 polymer ?
#
loop_
_entity_poly.entity_id
_entity_poly.type
_entity_poly.pdbx_seq_one_letter_code
_entity_poly.pdbx_strand_id
1 'polypeptide(L)' 'MSELVNSRILGLGHHVPERVVTNADLTRLMDTSEEWIQQRTGIQER' A
#
# COMPACT_ATOMS: atom_id res chain seq x y z
N MET A 1 32.86 -28.03 -16.11
CA MET A 1 32.20 -27.70 -14.83
C MET A 1 31.10 -26.71 -15.15
N SER A 2 29.84 -27.08 -14.92
CA SER A 2 28.71 -26.16 -15.13
C SER A 2 28.69 -25.16 -13.98
N GLU A 3 28.83 -23.87 -14.28
CA GLU A 3 28.58 -22.84 -13.27
C GLU A 3 27.07 -22.78 -12.96
N LEU A 4 26.73 -22.71 -11.66
CA LEU A 4 25.37 -22.50 -11.19
C LEU A 4 24.99 -21.03 -11.41
N VAL A 5 24.06 -20.78 -12.33
CA VAL A 5 23.49 -19.45 -12.56
C VAL A 5 22.47 -19.15 -11.46
N ASN A 6 22.72 -18.11 -10.68
CA ASN A 6 21.83 -17.65 -9.63
C ASN A 6 21.11 -16.36 -10.04
N SER A 7 19.83 -16.27 -9.75
CA SER A 7 19.02 -15.07 -9.98
C SER A 7 19.12 -14.09 -8.81
N ARG A 8 19.07 -12.79 -9.11
CA ARG A 8 18.92 -11.71 -8.13
C ARG A 8 18.08 -10.58 -8.70
N ILE A 9 17.45 -9.80 -7.83
CA ILE A 9 16.75 -8.58 -8.24
C ILE A 9 17.79 -7.56 -8.72
N LEU A 10 17.65 -7.08 -9.96
CA LEU A 10 18.55 -6.09 -10.56
C LEU A 10 18.11 -4.64 -10.30
N GLY A 11 16.82 -4.43 -10.02
CA GLY A 11 16.27 -3.11 -9.71
C GLY A 11 14.79 -3.18 -9.35
N LEU A 12 14.29 -2.07 -8.78
CA LEU A 12 12.89 -1.84 -8.43
C LEU A 12 12.49 -0.46 -8.94
N GLY A 13 11.21 -0.30 -9.28
CA GLY A 13 10.61 0.99 -9.60
C GLY A 13 9.21 1.05 -9.01
N HIS A 14 8.81 2.21 -8.50
CA HIS A 14 7.46 2.45 -8.00
C HIS A 14 7.02 3.88 -8.32
N HIS A 15 5.70 4.09 -8.37
CA HIS A 15 5.07 5.38 -8.50
C HIS A 15 3.80 5.40 -7.65
N VAL A 16 3.57 6.50 -6.94
CA VAL A 16 2.36 6.76 -6.17
C VAL A 16 1.83 8.14 -6.58
N PRO A 17 0.51 8.30 -6.80
CA PRO A 17 -0.07 9.61 -7.08
C PRO A 17 0.17 10.62 -5.95
N GLU A 18 0.16 11.92 -6.29
CA GLU A 18 0.38 12.99 -5.29
C GLU A 18 -0.77 13.12 -4.27
N ARG A 19 -1.97 12.68 -4.64
CA ARG A 19 -3.15 12.82 -3.79
C ARG A 19 -3.19 11.72 -2.73
N VAL A 20 -3.01 12.12 -1.49
CA VAL A 20 -3.25 11.27 -0.31
C VAL A 20 -4.72 11.32 0.07
N VAL A 21 -5.31 10.15 0.35
CA VAL A 21 -6.66 9.99 0.89
C VAL A 21 -6.55 9.38 2.27
N THR A 22 -6.91 10.15 3.28
CA THR A 22 -6.90 9.69 4.67
C THR A 22 -8.14 8.86 4.99
N ASN A 23 -8.11 8.06 6.04
CA ASN A 23 -9.31 7.42 6.56
C ASN A 23 -10.41 8.43 6.92
N ALA A 24 -10.03 9.61 7.43
CA ALA A 24 -10.96 10.70 7.71
C ALA A 24 -11.64 11.28 6.45
N ASP A 25 -11.00 11.18 5.28
CA ASP A 25 -11.65 11.53 4.02
C ASP A 25 -12.65 10.44 3.60
N LEU A 26 -12.36 9.18 3.88
CA LEU A 26 -13.25 8.06 3.58
C LEU A 26 -14.52 8.09 4.44
N THR A 27 -14.42 8.46 5.71
CA THR A 27 -15.61 8.59 6.59
C THR A 27 -16.58 9.68 6.13
N ARG A 28 -16.12 10.66 5.34
CA ARG A 28 -16.99 11.68 4.74
C ARG A 28 -17.70 11.20 3.48
N LEU A 29 -17.24 10.12 2.87
CA LEU A 29 -17.72 9.61 1.58
C LEU A 29 -18.59 8.36 1.71
N MET A 30 -18.50 7.63 2.83
CA MET A 30 -19.26 6.42 3.08
C MET A 30 -19.47 6.18 4.58
N ASP A 31 -20.44 5.32 4.91
CA ASP A 31 -20.70 4.91 6.30
C ASP A 31 -19.60 3.95 6.78
N THR A 32 -18.54 4.53 7.33
CA THR A 32 -17.37 3.81 7.86
C THR A 32 -16.71 4.63 8.97
N SER A 33 -15.75 4.04 9.68
CA SER A 33 -14.99 4.70 10.73
C SER A 33 -13.49 4.41 10.61
N GLU A 34 -12.68 5.32 11.15
CA GLU A 34 -11.23 5.15 11.18
C GLU A 34 -10.82 3.88 11.93
N GLU A 35 -11.47 3.59 13.05
CA GLU A 35 -11.20 2.40 13.87
C GLU A 35 -11.54 1.11 13.10
N TRP A 36 -12.66 1.10 12.38
CA TRP A 36 -13.05 -0.07 11.58
C TRP A 36 -12.05 -0.31 10.44
N ILE A 37 -11.66 0.73 9.70
CA ILE A 37 -10.70 0.63 8.59
C ILE A 37 -9.36 0.10 9.12
N GLN A 38 -8.83 0.70 10.19
CA GLN A 38 -7.53 0.32 10.73
C GLN A 38 -7.55 -1.10 11.32
N GLN A 39 -8.56 -1.47 12.11
CA GLN A 39 -8.62 -2.81 12.72
C GLN A 39 -8.79 -3.93 11.70
N ARG A 40 -9.52 -3.68 10.60
CA ARG A 40 -9.84 -4.70 9.62
C ARG A 40 -8.84 -4.79 8.48
N THR A 41 -8.14 -3.69 8.16
CA THR A 41 -7.25 -3.62 6.99
C THR A 41 -5.82 -3.18 7.30
N GLY A 42 -5.59 -2.49 8.43
CA GLY A 42 -4.31 -1.86 8.75
C GLY A 42 -4.02 -0.56 7.98
N ILE A 43 -4.92 -0.11 7.10
CA ILE A 43 -4.74 1.08 6.25
C ILE A 43 -4.99 2.35 7.07
N GLN A 44 -4.13 3.37 6.88
CA GLN A 44 -4.26 4.71 7.45
C GLN A 44 -4.52 5.77 6.37
N GLU A 45 -3.85 5.62 5.23
CA GLU A 45 -3.97 6.47 4.05
C GLU A 45 -3.68 5.68 2.77
N ARG A 46 -4.11 6.22 1.63
CA ARG A 46 -3.92 5.61 0.30
C ARG A 46 -3.88 6.61 -0.83
#